data_AF-A0AB34LJK1-F1
#
_entry.id   AF-A0AB34LJK1-F1
#
_cell.length_a   1.000
_cell.length_b   1.000
_cell.length_c   1.000
_cell.angle_alpha   90.00
_cell.angle_beta   90.00
_cell.angle_gamma   90.00
#
_symmetry.space_group_name_H-M   'P 1'
#
loop_
_entity.id
_entity.type
_entity.pdbx_description
1 polymer ?
#
loop_
_entity_poly.entity_id
_entity_poly.type
_entity_poly.pdbx_seq_one_letter_code
_entity_poly.pdbx_strand_id
1 'polypeptide(L)' 'MNDLIVDVKLWGESVGSLYWEKESNAALFDYERKFIRSGLDISPIIMPISQYRNTPYRFLENRTDCFK' A
#
# COMPACT_ATOMS: atom_id res chain seq x y z
N MET A 1 8.25 -4.63 -15.56
CA MET A 1 8.29 -5.52 -14.39
C MET A 1 8.70 -4.68 -13.19
N ASN A 2 7.86 -4.65 -12.15
CA ASN A 2 8.21 -4.04 -10.86
C ASN A 2 9.14 -5.03 -10.17
N ASP A 3 10.40 -4.64 -9.95
CA ASP A 3 11.44 -5.59 -9.53
C ASP A 3 11.43 -5.87 -8.02
N LEU A 4 10.57 -5.20 -7.27
CA LEU A 4 10.43 -5.38 -5.82
C LEU A 4 8.95 -5.19 -5.38
N ILE A 5 8.39 -6.24 -4.81
CA ILE A 5 7.10 -6.23 -4.12
C ILE A 5 7.39 -6.59 -2.66
N VAL A 6 6.84 -5.82 -1.73
CA VAL A 6 7.00 -6.00 -0.29
C VAL A 6 5.65 -6.30 0.33
N ASP A 7 5.54 -7.42 1.04
CA ASP A 7 4.34 -7.73 1.82
C ASP A 7 4.33 -6.93 3.12
N VAL A 8 3.19 -6.30 3.40
CA VAL A 8 2.96 -5.51 4.61
C VAL A 8 2.08 -6.30 5.56
N LYS A 9 2.62 -6.60 6.74
CA LYS A 9 1.91 -7.36 7.78
C LYS A 9 1.78 -6.53 9.05
N LEU A 10 0.65 -6.69 9.73
CA LEU A 10 0.39 -6.14 11.05
C LEU A 10 0.04 -7.29 12.00
N TRP A 11 0.85 -7.49 13.04
CA TRP A 11 0.71 -8.60 13.99
C TRP A 11 0.63 -9.98 13.34
N GLY A 12 1.38 -10.18 12.24
CA GLY A 12 1.39 -11.43 11.47
C GLY A 12 0.25 -11.58 10.48
N GLU A 13 -0.80 -10.75 10.55
CA GLU A 13 -1.86 -10.69 9.54
C GLU A 13 -1.42 -9.87 8.34
N SER A 14 -1.78 -10.35 7.15
CA SER A 14 -1.47 -9.66 5.90
C SER A 14 -2.44 -8.52 5.67
N VAL A 15 -1.88 -7.32 5.44
CA VAL A 15 -2.65 -6.08 5.27
C VAL A 15 -2.73 -5.70 3.81
N GLY A 16 -1.65 -5.91 3.07
CA GLY A 16 -1.51 -5.48 1.69
C GLY A 16 -0.08 -5.61 1.20
N SER A 17 0.19 -5.04 0.03
CA SER A 17 1.51 -5.08 -0.59
C SER A 17 1.93 -3.68 -1.05
N LEU A 18 3.23 -3.40 -0.94
CA LEU A 18 3.86 -2.19 -1.43
C LEU A 18 4.72 -2.52 -2.65
N TYR A 19 4.68 -1.69 -3.68
CA TYR A 19 5.56 -1.83 -4.84
C TYR A 19 5.91 -0.46 -5.43
N TRP A 20 7.06 -0.39 -6.11
CA TRP A 20 7.49 0.83 -6.77
C TRP A 20 6.98 0.89 -8.22
N GLU A 21 6.33 1.99 -8.59
CA GLU A 21 5.92 2.25 -9.97
C GLU A 21 6.95 3.17 -10.65
N LYS A 22 7.65 2.62 -11.64
CA LYS A 22 8.70 3.34 -12.36
C LYS A 22 8.17 4.55 -13.15
N GLU A 23 6.94 4.47 -13.66
CA GLU A 23 6.34 5.54 -14.48
C GLU A 23 6.06 6.81 -13.68
N SER A 24 5.51 6.67 -12.46
CA SER A 24 5.21 7.81 -11.59
C SER A 24 6.33 8.13 -10.60
N ASN A 25 7.38 7.30 -10.58
CA ASN A 25 8.48 7.34 -9.63
C ASN A 25 7.97 7.45 -8.19
N ALA A 26 7.05 6.57 -7.82
CA ALA A 26 6.38 6.59 -6.52
C ALA A 26 6.09 5.18 -6.01
N ALA A 27 5.97 5.07 -4.69
CA ALA A 27 5.47 3.88 -4.04
C ALA A 27 3.94 3.80 -4.16
N LEU A 28 3.45 2.60 -4.46
CA LEU A 28 2.05 2.25 -4.45
C LEU A 28 1.80 1.22 -3.37
N PHE A 29 0.75 1.43 -2.59
CA PHE A 29 0.26 0.49 -1.60
C PHE A 29 -1.09 -0.05 -2.03
N ASP A 30 -1.22 -1.36 -2.05
CA ASP A 30 -2.47 -2.04 -2.39
C ASP A 30 -2.97 -2.89 -1.22
N TYR A 31 -4.24 -2.72 -0.87
CA TYR A 31 -4.83 -3.46 0.25
C TYR A 31 -5.15 -4.90 -0.13
N GLU A 32 -4.93 -5.81 0.80
CA GLU A 32 -5.38 -7.18 0.64
C GLU A 32 -6.91 -7.26 0.82
N ARG A 33 -7.58 -7.96 -0.09
CA ARG A 33 -9.05 -8.12 -0.05
C ARG A 33 -9.57 -8.72 1.24
N LYS A 34 -8.82 -9.65 1.84
CA LYS A 34 -9.17 -10.25 3.13
C LYS A 34 -9.11 -9.20 4.25
N PHE A 35 -8.09 -8.34 4.22
CA PHE A 35 -7.94 -7.26 5.20
C PHE A 35 -9.07 -6.23 5.10
N ILE A 36 -9.46 -5.82 3.88
CA ILE A 36 -10.59 -4.89 3.66
C ILE A 36 -11.88 -5.38 4.34
N ARG A 37 -12.13 -6.69 4.30
CA ARG A 37 -13.32 -7.31 4.91
C ARG A 37 -13.30 -7.29 6.43
N SER A 38 -12.15 -7.07 7.07
CA SER A 38 -12.06 -6.94 8.52
C SER A 38 -12.67 -5.63 9.04
N GLY A 39 -12.77 -4.60 8.18
CA GLY A 39 -13.24 -3.27 8.56
C GLY A 39 -12.24 -2.46 9.40
N LEU A 40 -11.05 -3.01 9.68
CA LEU A 40 -9.99 -2.33 10.42
C LEU A 40 -9.26 -1.33 9.52
N ASP A 41 -9.21 -0.07 9.91
CA ASP A 41 -8.55 0.97 9.13
C ASP A 41 -7.21 1.36 9.78
N ILE A 42 -6.11 0.94 9.18
CA ILE A 42 -4.75 1.18 9.70
C ILE A 42 -4.25 2.59 9.39
N SER A 43 -4.88 3.30 8.46
CA SER A 43 -4.51 4.66 8.09
C SER A 43 -5.76 5.44 7.63
N PRO A 44 -6.67 5.77 8.57
CA PRO A 44 -7.97 6.34 8.23
C PRO A 44 -7.90 7.73 7.56
N ILE A 45 -6.76 8.42 7.70
CA ILE A 45 -6.56 9.77 7.19
C ILE A 45 -5.93 9.73 5.79
N ILE A 46 -4.95 8.83 5.56
CA ILE A 46 -4.14 8.83 4.34
C ILE A 46 -4.58 7.74 3.36
N MET A 47 -4.95 6.55 3.87
CA MET A 47 -5.39 5.41 3.07
C MET A 47 -6.67 4.76 3.62
N PRO A 48 -7.77 5.51 3.75
CA PRO A 48 -9.00 4.98 4.34
C PRO A 48 -9.59 3.83 3.51
N ILE A 49 -9.98 2.73 4.15
CA ILE A 49 -10.58 1.59 3.43
C ILE A 49 -11.89 1.97 2.75
N SER A 50 -12.66 2.89 3.36
CA SER A 50 -13.92 3.38 2.81
C SER A 50 -13.80 4.06 1.45
N GLN A 51 -12.63 4.61 1.12
CA GLN A 51 -12.35 5.28 -0.16
C GLN A 51 -11.60 4.37 -1.14
N TYR A 52 -11.15 3.20 -0.71
CA TYR A 52 -10.46 2.26 -1.58
C TYR A 52 -11.43 1.70 -2.64
N ARG A 53 -11.03 1.75 -3.91
CA ARG A 53 -11.84 1.35 -5.08
C ARG A 53 -11.13 0.33 -5.96
N ASN A 54 -10.39 -0.61 -5.35
CA ASN A 54 -9.46 -1.50 -6.07
C ASN A 54 -8.43 -0.72 -6.87
N THR A 55 -8.05 0.45 -6.36
CA THR A 55 -7.01 1.30 -6.93
C THR A 55 -5.98 1.53 -5.83
N PRO A 56 -4.71 1.16 -6.05
CA PRO A 56 -3.65 1.34 -5.07
C PRO A 56 -3.46 2.80 -4.67
N TYR A 57 -3.17 3.04 -3.40
CA TYR A 57 -2.81 4.35 -2.88
C TYR A 57 -1.42 4.74 -3.33
N ARG A 58 -1.27 5.96 -3.87
CA ARG A 58 -0.01 6.48 -4.40
C ARG A 58 0.60 7.50 -3.45
N PHE A 59 1.87 7.29 -3.11
CA PHE A 59 2.62 8.17 -2.21
C PHE A 59 3.59 9.06 -2.98
N LEU A 60 3.10 10.19 -3.48
CA LEU A 60 3.91 11.15 -4.25
C LEU A 60 4.89 11.95 -3.39
N GLU A 61 4.67 12.01 -2.08
CA GLU A 61 5.49 12.79 -1.14
C GLU A 61 6.72 12.00 -0.66
N ASN A 62 6.71 10.67 -0.78
CA ASN A 62 7.78 9.79 -0.32
C ASN A 62 8.63 9.27 -1.50
N ARG A 63 9.21 10.19 -2.28
CA ARG A 63 10.01 9.87 -3.48
C ARG A 63 11.50 9.61 -3.19
N THR A 64 11.92 9.65 -1.93
CA THR A 64 13.30 9.39 -1.55
C THR A 64 13.58 7.89 -1.50
N ASP A 65 14.83 7.47 -1.76
CA ASP A 65 15.29 6.09 -1.59
C ASP A 65 15.14 5.65 -0.11
N CYS A 66 13.93 5.21 0.28
CA CYS A 66 13.64 4.72 1.63
C CYS A 66 14.22 3.33 1.90
N PHE A 67 14.87 2.71 0.92
CA PHE A 67 15.62 1.47 1.07
C PHE A 67 17.00 1.67 0.44
N LYS A 68 17.98 2.06 1.26
CA LYS A 68 19.40 1.83 0.98
C LYS A 68 19.83 0.56 1.68
#